data_AF-A0A522V3P1-F1
#
_entry.id   AF-A0A522V3P1-F1
#
_cell.length_a   1.000
_cell.length_b   1.000
_cell.length_c   1.000
_cell.angle_alpha   90.00
_cell.angle_beta   90.00
_cell.angle_gamma   90.00
#
_symmetry.space_group_name_H-M   'P 1'
#
loop_
_entity.id
_entity.type
_entity.pdbx_description
1 polymer ?
#
loop_
_entity_poly.entity_id
_entity_poly.type
_entity_poly.pdbx_seq_one_letter_code
_entity_poly.pdbx_strand_id
1 'polypeptide(L)'
;MIGKRKIFASLAVVLFFLCVLGLSFYFGRSGRIFLNRPKVIFVDRPAEALRVWKSFGVRGRILVLFDRTNRMGGDEGAEAFSVALPGASTATDFNYVDLAIRDNTVRKVWHVIPDRQWEEAAGNLNRNPLARRHGGVFSLVLTSTEFSITKPEGLPVTAEPVLLNMNGEALSFHDYEAILSLMEKGAFRPDVVVISGDVPEEIRRKIGRNESR
;
A
#
# COMPACT_ATOMS: atom_id res chain seq x y z
N MET A 1 -57.23 -8.84 10.09
CA MET A 1 -56.63 -9.11 8.76
C MET A 1 -55.63 -8.02 8.43
N ILE A 2 -54.35 -8.37 8.32
CA ILE A 2 -53.34 -7.43 7.80
C ILE A 2 -53.62 -7.29 6.29
N GLY A 3 -54.02 -6.11 5.84
CA GLY A 3 -54.34 -5.88 4.44
C GLY A 3 -53.13 -6.16 3.54
N LYS A 4 -53.35 -6.82 2.39
CA LYS A 4 -52.30 -7.20 1.41
C LYS A 4 -51.30 -6.06 1.13
N ARG A 5 -51.76 -4.80 1.10
CA ARG A 5 -50.92 -3.60 0.93
C ARG A 5 -49.82 -3.45 2.00
N LYS A 6 -50.12 -3.77 3.27
CA LYS A 6 -49.14 -3.71 4.37
C LYS A 6 -48.05 -4.76 4.17
N ILE A 7 -48.42 -5.97 3.71
CA ILE A 7 -47.47 -7.05 3.43
C ILE A 7 -46.51 -6.65 2.29
N PHE A 8 -47.04 -6.11 1.19
CA PHE A 8 -46.21 -5.64 0.08
C PHE A 8 -45.26 -4.50 0.48
N ALA A 9 -45.75 -3.53 1.27
CA ALA A 9 -44.91 -2.43 1.77
C ALA A 9 -43.78 -2.94 2.66
N SER A 10 -44.07 -3.86 3.59
CA SER A 10 -43.04 -4.49 4.42
C SER A 10 -42.02 -5.26 3.60
N LEU A 11 -42.45 -6.00 2.58
CA LEU A 11 -41.54 -6.75 1.70
C LEU A 11 -40.61 -5.83 0.92
N ALA A 12 -41.14 -4.73 0.37
CA ALA A 12 -40.35 -3.75 -0.38
C ALA A 12 -39.29 -3.06 0.50
N VAL A 13 -39.64 -2.71 1.74
CA VAL A 13 -38.69 -2.14 2.71
C VAL A 13 -37.58 -3.15 3.03
N VAL A 14 -37.92 -4.41 3.32
CA VAL A 14 -36.91 -5.46 3.58
C VAL A 14 -35.99 -5.65 2.39
N LEU A 15 -36.53 -5.72 1.16
CA LEU A 15 -35.73 -5.85 -0.06
C LEU A 15 -34.80 -4.66 -0.26
N PHE A 16 -35.28 -3.43 -0.03
CA PHE A 16 -34.46 -2.22 -0.09
C PHE A 16 -33.30 -2.28 0.90
N PHE A 17 -33.55 -2.67 2.16
CA PHE A 17 -32.50 -2.82 3.17
C PHE A 17 -31.49 -3.90 2.79
N LEU A 18 -31.94 -5.04 2.25
CA LEU A 18 -31.04 -6.10 1.76
C LEU A 18 -30.18 -5.61 0.59
N CYS A 19 -30.73 -4.83 -0.34
CA CYS A 19 -29.96 -4.22 -1.43
C CYS A 19 -28.93 -3.21 -0.91
N VAL A 20 -29.29 -2.34 0.04
CA VAL A 20 -28.36 -1.37 0.64
C VAL A 20 -27.25 -2.08 1.41
N LEU A 21 -27.58 -3.15 2.15
CA LEU A 21 -26.57 -3.99 2.83
C LEU A 21 -25.66 -4.70 1.83
N GLY A 22 -26.22 -5.28 0.77
CA GLY A 22 -25.44 -5.93 -0.29
C GLY A 22 -24.50 -4.96 -1.00
N LEU A 23 -25.00 -3.76 -1.36
CA LEU A 23 -24.21 -2.68 -1.93
C LEU A 23 -23.14 -2.18 -0.95
N SER A 24 -23.47 -2.05 0.34
CA SER A 24 -22.51 -1.63 1.37
C SER A 24 -21.44 -2.70 1.63
N PHE A 25 -21.77 -3.97 1.49
CA PHE A 25 -20.80 -5.05 1.63
C PHE A 25 -19.87 -5.14 0.40
N TYR A 26 -20.43 -4.94 -0.80
CA TYR A 26 -19.69 -5.07 -2.06
C TYR A 26 -18.89 -3.80 -2.43
N PHE A 27 -19.49 -2.63 -2.21
CA PHE A 27 -18.92 -1.31 -2.53
C PHE A 27 -18.52 -0.49 -1.30
N GLY A 28 -18.80 -0.97 -0.09
CA GLY A 28 -18.34 -0.28 1.10
C GLY A 28 -16.83 -0.19 1.10
N ARG A 29 -16.31 1.03 1.23
CA ARG A 29 -14.89 1.36 1.44
C ARG A 29 -14.25 0.55 2.58
N SER A 30 -15.04 -0.10 3.42
CA SER A 30 -14.59 -0.89 4.57
C SER A 30 -14.39 -2.38 4.31
N GLY A 31 -14.75 -2.91 3.13
CA GLY A 31 -14.59 -4.32 2.80
C GLY A 31 -13.11 -4.71 2.68
N ARG A 32 -12.60 -5.47 3.65
CA ARG A 32 -11.22 -5.99 3.62
C ARG A 32 -11.23 -7.40 3.05
N ILE A 33 -10.43 -7.63 2.01
CA ILE A 33 -10.25 -8.95 1.39
C ILE A 33 -8.78 -9.33 1.54
N PHE A 34 -8.54 -10.42 2.27
CA PHE A 34 -7.23 -10.98 2.57
C PHE A 34 -7.03 -12.29 1.81
N LEU A 35 -5.78 -12.64 1.52
CA LEU A 35 -5.47 -13.97 1.01
C LEU A 35 -5.39 -14.98 2.15
N ASN A 36 -5.84 -16.21 1.88
CA ASN A 36 -5.74 -17.32 2.83
C ASN A 36 -4.29 -17.83 2.98
N ARG A 37 -3.43 -17.54 2.00
CA ARG A 37 -2.01 -17.91 2.00
C ARG A 37 -1.18 -16.78 1.41
N PRO A 38 0.00 -16.46 2.00
CA PRO A 38 0.91 -15.51 1.42
C PRO A 38 1.31 -15.85 -0.01
N LYS A 39 1.52 -14.82 -0.84
CA LYS A 39 1.99 -14.93 -2.22
C LYS A 39 3.14 -13.99 -2.46
N VAL A 40 4.22 -14.48 -3.05
CA VAL A 40 5.37 -13.69 -3.51
C VAL A 40 5.37 -13.68 -5.03
N ILE A 41 5.36 -12.48 -5.61
CA ILE A 41 5.39 -12.27 -7.05
C ILE A 41 6.55 -11.34 -7.40
N PHE A 42 7.38 -11.79 -8.34
CA PHE A 42 8.41 -10.97 -8.96
C PHE A 42 7.84 -10.35 -10.23
N VAL A 43 8.04 -9.06 -10.41
CA VAL A 43 7.61 -8.32 -11.60
C VAL A 43 8.77 -7.51 -12.14
N ASP A 44 8.72 -7.16 -13.43
CA ASP A 44 9.82 -6.40 -14.04
C ASP A 44 9.79 -4.93 -13.61
N ARG A 45 8.60 -4.35 -13.37
CA ARG A 45 8.43 -2.92 -13.08
C ARG A 45 7.48 -2.66 -11.89
N PRO A 46 7.70 -1.60 -11.10
CA PRO A 46 6.83 -1.26 -9.96
C PRO A 46 5.34 -1.13 -10.33
N ALA A 47 5.05 -0.53 -11.49
CA ALA A 47 3.68 -0.32 -11.97
C ALA A 47 2.86 -1.61 -12.15
N GLU A 48 3.50 -2.77 -12.29
CA GLU A 48 2.81 -4.05 -12.42
C GLU A 48 2.24 -4.57 -11.10
N ALA A 49 2.69 -4.03 -9.96
CA ALA A 49 2.17 -4.39 -8.65
C ALA A 49 0.65 -4.23 -8.55
N LEU A 50 0.08 -3.16 -9.13
CA LEU A 50 -1.36 -2.95 -9.17
C LEU A 50 -2.09 -4.07 -9.90
N ARG A 51 -1.54 -4.55 -11.01
CA ARG A 51 -2.11 -5.67 -11.78
C ARG A 51 -2.11 -6.94 -10.94
N VAL A 52 -1.02 -7.22 -10.24
CA VAL A 52 -0.89 -8.35 -9.32
C VAL A 52 -1.93 -8.27 -8.20
N TRP A 53 -2.02 -7.13 -7.50
CA TRP A 53 -2.98 -6.96 -6.41
C TRP A 53 -4.43 -7.12 -6.88
N LYS A 54 -4.77 -6.53 -8.03
CA LYS A 54 -6.11 -6.70 -8.63
C LYS A 54 -6.41 -8.16 -8.98
N SER A 55 -5.43 -8.88 -9.51
CA SER A 55 -5.60 -10.30 -9.86
C SER A 55 -5.91 -11.18 -8.65
N PHE A 56 -5.43 -10.78 -7.47
CA PHE A 56 -5.72 -11.44 -6.19
C PHE A 56 -7.00 -10.95 -5.51
N GLY A 57 -7.65 -9.89 -6.03
CA GLY A 57 -8.87 -9.34 -5.45
C GLY A 57 -8.69 -8.74 -4.05
N VAL A 58 -7.46 -8.40 -3.64
CA VAL A 58 -7.19 -7.82 -2.31
C VAL A 58 -7.76 -6.39 -2.23
N ARG A 59 -8.36 -6.07 -1.07
CA ARG A 59 -9.02 -4.76 -0.83
C ARG A 59 -8.80 -4.28 0.60
N GLY A 60 -8.77 -2.95 0.76
CA GLY A 60 -8.72 -2.25 2.05
C GLY A 60 -7.44 -2.50 2.83
N ARG A 61 -6.29 -2.60 2.16
CA ARG A 61 -5.04 -3.07 2.76
C ARG A 61 -4.11 -1.94 3.18
N ILE A 62 -3.31 -2.20 4.20
CA ILE A 62 -2.10 -1.41 4.47
C ILE A 62 -1.04 -1.81 3.46
N LEU A 63 -0.52 -0.84 2.71
CA LEU A 63 0.65 -1.00 1.87
C LEU A 63 1.90 -0.64 2.67
N VAL A 64 2.86 -1.55 2.76
CA VAL A 64 4.23 -1.29 3.19
C VAL A 64 5.09 -1.24 1.94
N LEU A 65 5.56 -0.06 1.59
CA LEU A 65 6.35 0.21 0.39
C LEU A 65 7.80 0.45 0.81
N PHE A 66 8.70 -0.47 0.49
CA PHE A 66 10.14 -0.28 0.63
C PHE A 66 10.72 0.20 -0.68
N ASP A 67 11.15 1.46 -0.68
CA ASP A 67 11.72 2.11 -1.86
C ASP A 67 12.76 3.15 -1.44
N ARG A 68 13.77 3.35 -2.30
CA ARG A 68 14.82 4.37 -2.15
C ARG A 68 14.34 5.72 -2.64
N THR A 69 13.51 5.70 -3.69
CA THR A 69 13.19 6.93 -4.39
C THR A 69 12.24 7.79 -3.56
N ASN A 70 12.83 8.59 -2.66
CA ASN A 70 12.31 9.91 -2.38
C ASN A 70 12.63 10.86 -3.56
N ARG A 71 12.38 10.43 -4.81
CA ARG A 71 12.18 11.38 -5.92
C ARG A 71 10.83 12.08 -5.66
N MET A 72 10.78 12.82 -4.57
CA MET A 72 9.88 13.94 -4.30
C MET A 72 10.68 15.25 -4.33
N GLY A 73 11.85 15.26 -5.00
CA GLY A 73 12.80 16.38 -5.00
C GLY A 73 14.17 16.04 -5.63
N GLY A 74 14.26 15.95 -6.96
CA GLY A 74 15.49 16.34 -7.68
C GLY A 74 15.48 17.85 -7.94
N ASP A 75 16.46 18.40 -8.65
CA ASP A 75 16.46 19.82 -9.05
C ASP A 75 15.32 20.18 -10.05
N GLU A 76 14.59 19.16 -10.53
CA GLU A 76 13.27 19.24 -11.21
C GLU A 76 12.12 18.62 -10.36
N GLY A 77 12.40 18.21 -9.13
CA GLY A 77 11.51 17.47 -8.24
C GLY A 77 10.58 18.31 -7.39
N ALA A 78 10.33 19.56 -7.77
CA ALA A 78 9.09 20.22 -7.37
C ALA A 78 7.85 19.59 -8.05
N GLU A 79 8.04 18.78 -9.10
CA GLU A 79 6.92 18.19 -9.87
C GLU A 79 6.55 16.74 -9.53
N ALA A 80 7.41 15.98 -8.85
CA ALA A 80 7.03 14.62 -8.42
C ALA A 80 6.02 14.61 -7.25
N PHE A 81 5.76 15.79 -6.68
CA PHE A 81 4.61 16.08 -5.85
C PHE A 81 3.91 17.37 -6.30
N SER A 82 4.03 17.75 -7.59
CA SER A 82 3.11 18.76 -8.12
C SER A 82 1.74 18.13 -8.06
N VAL A 83 1.03 18.51 -7.00
CA VAL A 83 -0.32 19.02 -7.04
C VAL A 83 -1.12 18.40 -8.18
N ALA A 84 -2.17 17.69 -7.80
CA ALA A 84 -3.37 17.52 -8.60
C ALA A 84 -3.87 18.86 -9.19
N LEU A 85 -3.17 19.36 -10.21
CA LEU A 85 -3.63 20.39 -11.12
C LEU A 85 -4.31 19.64 -12.27
N PRO A 86 -5.49 20.09 -12.71
CA PRO A 86 -6.13 19.51 -13.87
C PRO A 86 -5.21 19.72 -15.08
N GLY A 87 -4.59 18.65 -15.58
CA GLY A 87 -3.75 18.66 -16.79
C GLY A 87 -2.37 18.03 -16.69
N ALA A 88 -1.88 17.61 -15.51
CA ALA A 88 -0.57 16.94 -15.40
C ALA A 88 -0.66 15.47 -15.82
N SER A 89 -0.42 15.20 -17.11
CA SER A 89 -0.28 13.86 -17.68
C SER A 89 1.19 13.48 -17.80
N THR A 90 1.80 12.98 -16.72
CA THR A 90 3.05 12.21 -16.83
C THR A 90 2.99 11.03 -15.87
N ALA A 91 2.78 9.86 -16.48
CA ALA A 91 2.75 8.57 -15.81
C ALA A 91 4.14 8.24 -15.24
N THR A 92 4.35 8.54 -13.96
CA THR A 92 5.49 8.04 -13.18
C THR A 92 4.99 7.05 -12.12
N ASP A 93 5.90 6.28 -11.54
CA ASP A 93 5.63 5.11 -10.68
C ASP A 93 4.67 5.37 -9.50
N PHE A 94 4.37 6.61 -9.11
CA PHE A 94 3.32 6.90 -8.11
C PHE A 94 1.88 6.70 -8.60
N ASN A 95 1.66 6.61 -9.92
CA ASN A 95 0.32 6.42 -10.48
C ASN A 95 -0.32 5.11 -10.00
N TYR A 96 0.44 4.02 -9.84
CA TYR A 96 -0.15 2.75 -9.46
C TYR A 96 -0.60 2.70 -7.99
N VAL A 97 0.07 3.45 -7.09
CA VAL A 97 -0.35 3.56 -5.68
C VAL A 97 -1.59 4.43 -5.56
N ASP A 98 -1.65 5.56 -6.27
CA ASP A 98 -2.85 6.41 -6.29
C ASP A 98 -4.06 5.65 -6.88
N LEU A 99 -3.86 4.91 -7.97
CA LEU A 99 -4.90 4.03 -8.53
C LEU A 99 -5.31 2.93 -7.53
N ALA A 100 -4.36 2.32 -6.82
CA ALA A 100 -4.67 1.34 -5.78
C ALA A 100 -5.49 1.95 -4.63
N ILE A 101 -5.24 3.22 -4.29
CA ILE A 101 -6.00 3.96 -3.29
C ILE A 101 -7.42 4.24 -3.79
N ARG A 102 -7.56 4.77 -5.01
CA ARG A 102 -8.86 5.08 -5.62
C ARG A 102 -9.76 3.84 -5.75
N ASP A 103 -9.17 2.70 -6.08
CA ASP A 103 -9.88 1.43 -6.22
C ASP A 103 -10.14 0.70 -4.89
N ASN A 104 -9.76 1.31 -3.76
CA ASN A 104 -9.84 0.75 -2.42
C ASN A 104 -9.04 -0.55 -2.26
N THR A 105 -7.99 -0.76 -3.06
CA THR A 105 -7.00 -1.82 -2.85
C THR A 105 -6.13 -1.48 -1.64
N VAL A 106 -5.67 -0.22 -1.57
CA VAL A 106 -4.83 0.32 -0.50
C VAL A 106 -5.60 1.40 0.25
N ARG A 107 -5.60 1.35 1.59
CA ARG A 107 -6.27 2.36 2.45
C ARG A 107 -5.29 3.20 3.28
N LYS A 108 -4.06 2.73 3.42
CA LYS A 108 -2.99 3.38 4.18
C LYS A 108 -1.66 2.97 3.58
N VAL A 109 -0.73 3.92 3.49
CA VAL A 109 0.62 3.67 2.97
C VAL A 109 1.65 3.95 4.06
N TRP A 110 2.49 2.96 4.33
CA TRP A 110 3.75 3.09 5.04
C TRP A 110 4.88 3.03 4.03
N HIS A 111 5.45 4.18 3.68
CA HIS A 111 6.64 4.27 2.85
C HIS A 111 7.86 4.15 3.76
N VAL A 112 8.58 3.05 3.64
CA VAL A 112 9.73 2.73 4.46
C VAL A 112 10.99 2.98 3.66
N ILE A 113 11.81 3.92 4.12
CA ILE A 113 13.06 4.32 3.48
C ILE A 113 14.21 3.63 4.20
N PRO A 114 15.10 2.91 3.50
CA PRO A 114 16.27 2.27 4.11
C PRO A 114 17.14 3.24 4.92
N ASP A 115 17.75 2.75 6.00
CA ASP A 115 18.51 3.59 6.95
C ASP A 115 19.60 4.42 6.27
N ARG A 116 20.31 3.81 5.31
CA ARG A 116 21.39 4.45 4.54
C ARG A 116 20.94 5.68 3.73
N GLN A 117 19.66 5.80 3.44
CA GLN A 117 19.07 6.88 2.63
C GLN A 117 18.22 7.83 3.47
N TRP A 118 18.02 7.52 4.75
CA TRP A 118 17.10 8.27 5.59
C TRP A 118 17.50 9.72 5.78
N GLU A 119 18.78 10.01 6.03
CA GLU A 119 19.22 11.37 6.34
C GLU A 119 18.91 12.35 5.20
N GLU A 120 19.19 11.92 3.96
CA GLU A 120 18.84 12.68 2.76
C GLU A 120 17.31 12.83 2.64
N ALA A 121 16.56 11.74 2.78
CA ALA A 121 15.12 11.76 2.63
C ALA A 121 14.42 12.61 3.70
N ALA A 122 14.86 12.52 4.95
CA ALA A 122 14.37 13.32 6.06
C ALA A 122 14.72 14.80 5.85
N GLY A 123 15.91 15.12 5.34
CA GLY A 123 16.28 16.48 4.94
C GLY A 123 15.32 17.06 3.90
N ASN A 124 14.98 16.29 2.87
CA ASN A 124 13.98 16.68 1.87
C ASN A 124 12.57 16.85 2.47
N LEU A 125 12.14 15.92 3.33
CA LEU A 125 10.82 15.98 3.96
C LEU A 125 10.69 17.14 4.94
N ASN A 126 11.74 17.49 5.68
CA ASN A 126 11.74 18.67 6.55
C ASN A 126 11.58 19.98 5.78
N ARG A 127 11.99 20.03 4.51
CA ARG A 127 11.80 21.19 3.62
C ARG A 127 10.43 21.23 2.97
N ASN A 128 9.66 20.15 3.02
CA ASN A 128 8.34 20.06 2.41
C ASN A 128 7.27 20.63 3.38
N PRO A 129 6.58 21.73 3.03
CA PRO A 129 5.59 22.36 3.92
C PRO A 129 4.34 21.51 4.17
N LEU A 130 4.09 20.48 3.35
CA LEU A 130 2.98 19.55 3.53
C LEU A 130 3.33 18.42 4.52
N ALA A 131 4.62 18.17 4.75
CA ALA A 131 5.07 17.09 5.62
C ALA A 131 4.96 17.49 7.10
N ARG A 132 4.32 16.63 7.91
CA ARG A 132 4.26 16.78 9.36
C ARG A 132 5.12 15.73 10.02
N ARG A 133 6.03 16.13 10.90
CA ARG A 133 6.90 15.20 11.62
C ARG A 133 6.39 14.93 13.03
N HIS A 134 6.29 13.66 13.41
CA HIS A 134 5.94 13.24 14.76
C HIS A 134 6.65 11.92 15.10
N GLY A 135 7.44 11.91 16.18
CA GLY A 135 8.09 10.68 16.67
C GLY A 135 8.99 9.96 15.66
N GLY A 136 9.72 10.69 14.82
CA GLY A 136 10.57 10.10 13.77
C GLY A 136 9.85 9.69 12.48
N VAL A 137 8.52 9.77 12.46
CA VAL A 137 7.69 9.51 11.27
C VAL A 137 7.29 10.84 10.63
N PHE A 138 7.31 10.90 9.31
CA PHE A 138 6.69 11.97 8.54
C PHE A 138 5.30 11.53 8.06
N SER A 139 4.31 12.41 8.12
CA SER A 139 2.97 12.18 7.60
C SER A 139 2.64 13.22 6.54
N LEU A 140 2.09 12.75 5.43
CA LEU A 140 1.59 13.53 4.31
C LEU A 140 0.16 13.07 4.02
N VAL A 141 -0.72 13.99 3.64
CA VAL A 141 -2.06 13.63 3.14
C VAL A 141 -2.08 13.87 1.64
N LEU A 142 -2.24 12.78 0.89
CA LEU A 142 -2.32 12.75 -0.56
C LEU A 142 -3.64 12.15 -0.98
N THR A 143 -4.37 12.82 -1.88
CA THR A 143 -5.65 12.31 -2.42
C THR A 143 -6.60 11.77 -1.32
N SER A 144 -6.65 12.48 -0.20
CA SER A 144 -7.43 12.13 1.01
C SER A 144 -6.97 10.86 1.76
N THR A 145 -5.76 10.37 1.50
CA THR A 145 -5.13 9.22 2.14
C THR A 145 -3.85 9.63 2.85
N GLU A 146 -3.66 9.07 4.06
CA GLU A 146 -2.44 9.29 4.83
C GLU A 146 -1.28 8.44 4.28
N PHE A 147 -0.19 9.10 3.94
CA PHE A 147 1.11 8.52 3.64
C PHE A 147 2.03 8.77 4.83
N SER A 148 2.39 7.69 5.51
CA SER A 148 3.37 7.74 6.60
C SER A 148 4.73 7.28 6.08
N ILE A 149 5.75 8.10 6.26
CA ILE A 149 7.12 7.86 5.80
C ILE A 149 8.05 7.69 6.99
N THR A 150 8.82 6.60 7.01
CA THR A 150 9.63 6.23 8.19
C THR A 150 10.85 5.38 7.80
N LYS A 151 11.76 5.18 8.75
CA LYS A 151 12.80 4.14 8.71
C LYS A 151 12.21 2.75 9.01
N PRO A 152 12.92 1.65 8.72
CA PRO A 152 12.48 0.30 9.10
C PRO A 152 12.16 0.18 10.60
N GLU A 153 12.94 0.80 11.47
CA GLU A 153 12.73 0.81 12.93
C GLU A 153 11.48 1.57 13.39
N GLY A 154 11.00 2.54 12.59
CA GLY A 154 9.83 3.33 12.91
C GLY A 154 8.54 2.81 12.27
N LEU A 155 8.58 1.63 11.64
CA LEU A 155 7.39 0.96 11.13
C LEU A 155 6.60 0.38 12.32
N PRO A 156 5.31 0.74 12.51
CA PRO A 156 4.56 0.22 13.65
C PRO A 156 4.23 -1.26 13.47
N VAL A 157 4.14 -1.96 14.60
CA VAL A 157 3.65 -3.34 14.62
C VAL A 157 2.19 -3.37 14.18
N THR A 158 1.86 -4.20 13.19
CA THR A 158 0.50 -4.39 12.70
C THR A 158 0.06 -5.84 12.80
N ALA A 159 -1.10 -6.06 13.44
CA ALA A 159 -1.76 -7.37 13.47
C ALA A 159 -2.48 -7.69 12.15
N GLU A 160 -2.82 -6.68 11.36
CA GLU A 160 -3.45 -6.84 10.05
C GLU A 160 -2.41 -7.30 9.00
N PRO A 161 -2.75 -8.25 8.11
CA PRO A 161 -1.92 -8.57 6.96
C PRO A 161 -1.70 -7.36 6.06
N VAL A 162 -0.50 -7.22 5.51
CA VAL A 162 -0.13 -6.08 4.64
C VAL A 162 0.12 -6.50 3.19
N LEU A 163 0.03 -5.54 2.27
CA LEU A 163 0.68 -5.65 0.96
C LEU A 163 2.10 -5.15 1.14
N LEU A 164 3.08 -5.99 0.84
CA LEU A 164 4.49 -5.59 0.81
C LEU A 164 4.89 -5.32 -0.64
N ASN A 165 5.39 -4.13 -0.91
CA ASN A 165 5.99 -3.80 -2.20
C ASN A 165 7.45 -3.41 -1.99
N MET A 166 8.34 -4.02 -2.77
CA MET A 166 9.78 -3.80 -2.69
C MET A 166 10.30 -3.43 -4.08
N ASN A 167 10.99 -2.29 -4.17
CA ASN A 167 11.71 -1.91 -5.38
C ASN A 167 13.11 -2.52 -5.34
N GLY A 168 13.35 -3.57 -6.12
CA GLY A 168 14.61 -4.33 -6.07
C GLY A 168 15.82 -3.56 -6.57
N GLU A 169 15.63 -2.64 -7.52
CA GLU A 169 16.71 -1.75 -7.99
C GLU A 169 17.15 -0.75 -6.90
N ALA A 170 16.24 -0.42 -5.98
CA ALA A 170 16.47 0.52 -4.89
C ALA A 170 17.13 -0.11 -3.66
N LEU A 171 16.93 -1.41 -3.46
CA LEU A 171 17.28 -2.11 -2.23
C LEU A 171 18.61 -2.86 -2.37
N SER A 172 19.47 -2.70 -1.36
CA SER A 172 20.67 -3.51 -1.22
C SER A 172 20.34 -4.85 -0.56
N PHE A 173 21.28 -5.79 -0.62
CA PHE A 173 21.16 -7.06 0.08
C PHE A 173 20.90 -6.88 1.59
N HIS A 174 21.59 -5.94 2.24
CA HIS A 174 21.38 -5.62 3.65
C HIS A 174 19.97 -5.07 3.93
N ASP A 175 19.40 -4.30 3.00
CA ASP A 175 18.03 -3.79 3.15
C ASP A 175 17.03 -4.95 3.11
N TYR A 176 17.23 -5.94 2.24
CA TYR A 176 16.40 -7.16 2.22
C TYR A 176 16.51 -7.96 3.52
N GLU A 177 17.71 -8.12 4.08
CA GLU A 177 17.89 -8.82 5.36
C GLU A 177 17.19 -8.10 6.51
N ALA A 178 17.25 -6.76 6.54
CA ALA A 178 16.51 -5.97 7.51
C ALA A 178 14.99 -6.17 7.39
N ILE A 179 14.46 -6.18 6.16
CA ILE A 179 13.03 -6.42 5.88
C ILE A 179 12.61 -7.82 6.35
N LEU A 180 13.41 -8.85 6.02
CA LEU A 180 13.15 -10.22 6.44
C LEU A 180 13.19 -10.36 7.96
N SER A 181 14.16 -9.74 8.63
CA SER A 181 14.23 -9.70 10.11
C SER A 181 12.99 -9.02 10.72
N LEU A 182 12.46 -7.96 10.12
CA LEU A 182 11.20 -7.33 10.60
C LEU A 182 10.00 -8.27 10.47
N MET A 183 9.93 -9.03 9.36
CA MET A 183 8.89 -10.04 9.16
C MET A 183 9.00 -11.19 10.17
N GLU A 184 10.21 -11.69 10.41
CA GLU A 184 10.46 -12.76 11.39
C GLU A 184 10.13 -12.34 12.82
N LYS A 185 10.41 -11.07 13.17
CA LYS A 185 10.04 -10.48 14.47
C LYS A 185 8.55 -10.16 14.60
N GLY A 186 7.76 -10.38 13.54
CA GLY A 186 6.32 -10.13 13.56
C GLY A 186 5.93 -8.65 13.55
N ALA A 187 6.81 -7.76 13.09
CA ALA A 187 6.47 -6.34 12.94
C ALA A 187 5.29 -6.16 11.96
N PHE A 188 5.25 -6.96 10.90
CA PHE A 188 4.12 -7.06 9.99
C PHE A 188 4.10 -8.44 9.34
N ARG A 189 2.93 -8.85 8.84
CA ARG A 189 2.75 -10.12 8.11
C ARG A 189 2.22 -9.83 6.71
N PRO A 190 3.03 -9.97 5.65
CA PRO A 190 2.51 -9.79 4.30
C PRO A 190 1.68 -11.00 3.88
N ASP A 191 0.61 -10.77 3.12
CA ASP A 191 -0.08 -11.85 2.39
C ASP A 191 0.10 -11.71 0.86
N VAL A 192 0.52 -10.55 0.38
CA VAL A 192 1.04 -10.36 -0.98
C VAL A 192 2.35 -9.59 -0.88
N VAL A 193 3.41 -10.17 -1.40
CA VAL A 193 4.72 -9.56 -1.58
C VAL A 193 4.93 -9.36 -3.07
N VAL A 194 5.10 -8.12 -3.51
CA VAL A 194 5.52 -7.80 -4.87
C VAL A 194 6.94 -7.26 -4.81
N ILE A 195 7.82 -7.81 -5.64
CA ILE A 195 9.20 -7.37 -5.75
C ILE A 195 9.46 -7.01 -7.20
N SER A 196 9.77 -5.76 -7.44
CA SER A 196 9.99 -5.22 -8.79
C SER A 196 11.47 -5.12 -9.14
N GLY A 197 11.80 -5.26 -10.42
CA GLY A 197 13.16 -5.06 -10.93
C GLY A 197 14.15 -6.19 -10.61
N ASP A 198 15.43 -5.86 -10.66
CA ASP A 198 16.51 -6.82 -10.47
C ASP A 198 16.73 -7.16 -8.99
N VAL A 199 16.39 -8.40 -8.65
CA VAL A 199 16.54 -8.94 -7.29
C VAL A 199 17.65 -9.99 -7.30
N PRO A 200 18.65 -9.90 -6.39
CA PRO A 200 19.70 -10.91 -6.29
C PRO A 200 19.13 -12.33 -6.12
N GLU A 201 19.67 -13.30 -6.86
CA GLU A 201 19.18 -14.69 -6.88
C GLU A 201 19.20 -15.35 -5.47
N GLU A 202 20.12 -14.93 -4.60
CA GLU A 202 20.13 -15.38 -3.21
C GLU A 202 18.87 -14.91 -2.45
N ILE A 203 18.46 -13.66 -2.64
CA ILE A 203 17.23 -13.11 -2.05
C ILE A 203 16.00 -13.80 -2.63
N ARG A 204 15.95 -14.00 -3.96
CA ARG A 204 14.88 -14.75 -4.62
C ARG A 204 14.69 -16.14 -3.98
N ARG A 205 15.79 -16.87 -3.79
CA ARG A 205 15.78 -18.20 -3.14
C ARG A 205 15.39 -18.16 -1.67
N LYS A 206 15.86 -17.18 -0.89
CA LYS A 206 15.50 -17.00 0.53
C LYS A 206 14.00 -16.75 0.68
N ILE A 207 13.44 -15.85 -0.13
CA ILE A 207 12.02 -15.50 -0.08
C ILE A 207 11.14 -16.68 -0.53
N GLY A 208 11.51 -17.37 -1.62
CA GLY A 208 10.75 -18.53 -2.11
C GLY A 208 10.67 -19.71 -1.13
N ARG A 209 11.70 -19.92 -0.29
CA ARG A 209 11.67 -20.98 0.74
C ARG A 209 10.67 -20.71 1.87
N ASN A 210 10.40 -19.44 2.17
CA ASN A 210 9.46 -19.08 3.23
C ASN A 210 7.99 -19.35 2.84
N GLU A 211 7.68 -19.53 1.55
CA GLU A 211 6.32 -19.92 1.12
C GLU A 211 5.96 -21.37 1.45
N SER A 212 6.95 -22.22 1.73
CA SER A 212 6.76 -23.67 1.96
C SER A 212 6.50 -24.04 3.43
N ARG A 213 6.45 -23.06 4.33
CA ARG A 213 6.19 -23.24 5.77
C ARG A 213 4.78 -22.75 6.12
#